data_AF-A0A6B3GCE5-F1
#
_entry.id   AF-A0A6B3GCE5-F1
#
_cell.length_a   1.000
_cell.length_b   1.000
_cell.length_c   1.000
_cell.angle_alpha   90.00
_cell.angle_beta   90.00
_cell.angle_gamma   90.00
#
_symmetry.space_group_name_H-M   'P 1'
#
loop_
_entity.id
_entity.type
_entity.pdbx_description
1 polymer ?
#
loop_
_entity_poly.entity_id
_entity_poly.type
_entity_poly.pdbx_seq_one_letter_code
_entity_poly.pdbx_strand_id
1 'polypeptide(L)'
;SLDAYTQGLGTEGLTTSLMLSVRLGLATIVCGLLLMVPTLVAVALYLPGLRRTVEILCMMPLVVPPIALVAGVTTVLSWEQDLADTPFYMTFQMLRDENFPLVLVLVYTVMSLPFLYRSLDAGLRAVDLRTLVEAARSLGASRLQTLWQVIVPNLRTAVVGGAVLSLAMVLGEYTVASVLSYRPFSVWMVEIKDSEAQLSVAAAMLSLLITWGLLLLLTTLVGGRGRRRRTPVDSGRDDRESLDNRESRDNRKKTVS
;
A
#
# COMPACT_ATOMS: atom_id res chain seq x y z
N SER A 1 -22.75 -19.57 20.65
CA SER A 1 -22.22 -20.21 21.88
C SER A 1 -20.81 -19.71 22.11
N LEU A 2 -20.44 -19.35 23.34
CA LEU A 2 -19.07 -18.93 23.69
C LEU A 2 -18.10 -20.13 23.77
N ASP A 3 -18.63 -21.36 23.78
CA ASP A 3 -17.85 -22.61 23.80
C ASP A 3 -16.97 -22.81 22.57
N ALA A 4 -17.34 -22.25 21.42
CA ALA A 4 -16.51 -22.29 20.21
C ALA A 4 -15.19 -21.51 20.39
N TYR A 5 -15.18 -20.46 21.22
CA TYR A 5 -13.97 -19.67 21.50
C TYR A 5 -13.06 -20.34 22.54
N THR A 6 -13.62 -21.05 23.53
CA THR A 6 -12.85 -21.77 24.54
C THR A 6 -12.30 -23.10 24.01
N GLN A 7 -13.01 -23.78 23.11
CA GLN A 7 -12.47 -24.94 22.37
C GLN A 7 -11.44 -24.51 21.33
N GLY A 8 -11.64 -23.39 20.63
CA GLY A 8 -10.72 -22.88 19.62
C GLY A 8 -9.32 -22.57 20.17
N LEU A 9 -9.21 -22.05 21.39
CA LEU A 9 -7.91 -21.74 22.02
C LEU A 9 -7.08 -22.99 22.40
N GLY A 10 -7.71 -24.17 22.49
CA GLY A 10 -7.05 -25.44 22.77
C GLY A 10 -6.76 -26.31 21.54
N THR A 11 -7.06 -25.82 20.34
CA THR A 11 -6.85 -26.58 19.10
C THR A 11 -5.37 -26.65 18.72
N GLU A 12 -4.92 -27.86 18.36
CA GLU A 12 -3.55 -28.08 17.91
C GLU A 12 -3.26 -27.22 16.67
N GLY A 13 -2.13 -26.50 16.70
CA GLY A 13 -1.66 -25.69 15.57
C GLY A 13 -2.01 -24.20 15.60
N LEU A 14 -3.02 -23.75 16.37
CA LEU A 14 -3.42 -22.33 16.42
C LEU A 14 -2.25 -21.40 16.78
N THR A 15 -1.56 -21.70 17.89
CA THR A 15 -0.45 -20.88 18.40
C THR A 15 0.73 -20.87 17.43
N THR A 16 1.02 -22.00 16.80
CA THR A 16 2.12 -22.15 15.84
C THR A 16 1.84 -21.36 14.57
N SER A 17 0.64 -21.48 14.01
CA SER A 17 0.21 -20.76 12.80
C SER A 17 0.10 -19.24 13.05
N LEU A 18 -0.39 -18.82 14.21
CA LEU A 18 -0.39 -17.40 14.61
C LEU A 18 1.02 -16.84 14.74
N MET A 19 1.91 -17.54 15.45
CA MET A 19 3.30 -17.12 15.61
C MET A 19 4.01 -17.02 14.25
N LEU A 20 3.79 -18.00 13.36
CA LEU A 20 4.33 -17.97 12.00
C LEU A 20 3.82 -16.75 11.22
N SER A 21 2.51 -16.48 11.24
CA SER A 21 1.91 -15.31 10.59
C SER A 21 2.49 -13.99 11.09
N VAL A 22 2.66 -13.84 12.42
CA VAL A 22 3.24 -12.62 13.01
C VAL A 22 4.70 -12.47 12.59
N ARG A 23 5.51 -13.56 12.64
CA ARG A 23 6.91 -13.52 12.20
C ARG A 23 7.03 -13.15 10.72
N LEU A 24 6.20 -13.75 9.86
CA LEU A 24 6.16 -13.43 8.43
C LEU A 24 5.75 -11.98 8.18
N GLY A 25 4.72 -11.48 8.88
CA GLY A 25 4.28 -10.10 8.79
C GLY A 25 5.37 -9.11 9.21
N LEU A 26 6.01 -9.34 10.36
CA LEU A 26 7.11 -8.51 10.83
C LEU A 26 8.31 -8.53 9.89
N ALA A 27 8.72 -9.71 9.41
CA ALA A 27 9.82 -9.84 8.46
C ALA A 27 9.50 -9.10 7.15
N THR A 28 8.26 -9.23 6.64
CA THR A 28 7.79 -8.53 5.43
C THR A 28 7.85 -7.01 5.61
N ILE A 29 7.40 -6.49 6.76
CA ILE A 29 7.44 -5.06 7.07
C ILE A 29 8.88 -4.57 7.14
N VAL A 30 9.76 -5.29 7.83
CA VAL A 30 11.18 -4.92 7.97
C VAL A 30 11.85 -4.93 6.60
N CYS A 31 11.73 -6.01 5.82
CA CYS A 31 12.29 -6.10 4.47
C CYS A 31 11.72 -5.00 3.54
N GLY A 32 10.40 -4.81 3.55
CA GLY A 32 9.73 -3.81 2.74
C GLY A 32 10.14 -2.39 3.09
N LEU A 33 10.25 -2.04 4.38
CA LEU A 33 10.70 -0.71 4.81
C LEU A 33 12.18 -0.48 4.52
N LEU A 34 13.04 -1.48 4.77
CA LEU A 34 14.47 -1.41 4.44
C LEU A 34 14.70 -1.21 2.93
N LEU A 35 13.81 -1.72 2.08
CA LEU A 35 13.87 -1.48 0.64
C LEU A 35 13.24 -0.12 0.27
N MET A 36 12.04 0.17 0.74
CA MET A 36 11.22 1.28 0.26
C MET A 36 11.65 2.64 0.81
N VAL A 37 12.02 2.73 2.08
CA VAL A 37 12.44 3.99 2.69
C VAL A 37 13.65 4.59 1.98
N PRO A 38 14.79 3.87 1.80
CA PRO A 38 15.93 4.45 1.09
C PRO A 38 15.61 4.70 -0.39
N THR A 39 14.83 3.82 -1.04
CA THR A 39 14.45 3.98 -2.45
C THR A 39 13.65 5.27 -2.66
N LEU A 40 12.61 5.52 -1.87
CA LEU A 40 11.76 6.69 -2.03
C LEU A 40 12.47 7.98 -1.63
N VAL A 41 13.30 7.94 -0.59
CA VAL A 41 14.15 9.09 -0.21
C VAL A 41 15.14 9.42 -1.32
N ALA A 42 15.78 8.40 -1.93
CA ALA A 42 16.73 8.60 -3.01
C ALA A 42 16.06 9.18 -4.26
N VAL A 43 14.88 8.66 -4.62
CA VAL A 43 14.07 9.17 -5.74
C VAL A 43 13.62 10.61 -5.48
N ALA A 44 13.19 10.93 -4.26
CA ALA A 44 12.73 12.27 -3.91
C ALA A 44 13.87 13.32 -3.94
N LEU A 45 15.11 12.93 -3.60
CA LEU A 45 16.23 13.87 -3.45
C LEU A 45 17.19 13.94 -4.64
N TYR A 46 17.42 12.81 -5.32
CA TYR A 46 18.48 12.71 -6.33
C TYR A 46 17.93 12.39 -7.73
N LEU A 47 16.83 11.64 -7.81
CA LEU A 47 16.33 11.08 -9.08
C LEU A 47 14.81 11.32 -9.26
N PRO A 48 14.33 12.58 -9.25
CA PRO A 48 12.89 12.85 -9.30
C PRO A 48 12.21 12.34 -10.59
N GLY A 49 12.96 12.20 -11.68
CA GLY A 49 12.47 11.60 -12.94
C GLY A 49 12.08 10.13 -12.83
N LEU A 50 12.67 9.38 -11.89
CA LEU A 50 12.36 7.96 -11.67
C LEU A 50 11.12 7.74 -10.80
N ARG A 51 10.52 8.81 -10.26
CA ARG A 51 9.33 8.69 -9.39
C ARG A 51 8.21 7.92 -10.05
N ARG A 52 7.92 8.24 -11.32
CA ARG A 52 6.87 7.56 -12.08
C ARG A 52 7.20 6.08 -12.33
N THR A 53 8.47 5.76 -12.59
CA THR A 53 8.91 4.38 -12.80
C THR A 53 8.78 3.56 -11.53
N VAL A 54 9.23 4.11 -10.39
CA VAL A 54 9.09 3.44 -9.09
C VAL A 54 7.63 3.29 -8.70
N GLU A 55 6.79 4.30 -8.92
CA GLU A 55 5.35 4.19 -8.71
C GLU A 55 4.73 3.04 -9.50
N ILE A 56 5.00 2.98 -10.80
CA ILE A 56 4.49 1.90 -11.67
C ILE A 56 5.01 0.55 -11.19
N LEU A 57 6.30 0.43 -10.89
CA LEU A 57 6.90 -0.82 -10.42
C LEU A 57 6.32 -1.30 -9.08
N CYS A 58 6.06 -0.39 -8.16
CA CYS A 58 5.43 -0.72 -6.87
C CYS A 58 3.94 -1.05 -7.00
N MET A 59 3.26 -0.54 -8.03
CA MET A 59 1.84 -0.82 -8.27
C MET A 59 1.61 -2.07 -9.15
N MET A 60 2.62 -2.51 -9.90
CA MET A 60 2.59 -3.74 -10.71
C MET A 60 2.04 -4.98 -9.97
N PRO A 61 2.41 -5.26 -8.71
CA PRO A 61 1.91 -6.41 -7.98
C PRO A 61 0.37 -6.43 -7.81
N LEU A 62 -0.30 -5.27 -7.85
CA LEU A 62 -1.77 -5.22 -7.78
C LEU A 62 -2.44 -5.71 -9.07
N VAL A 63 -1.75 -5.60 -10.19
CA VAL A 63 -2.27 -6.01 -11.51
C VAL A 63 -2.08 -7.51 -11.71
N VAL A 64 -1.02 -8.07 -11.13
CA VAL A 64 -0.70 -9.50 -11.24
C VAL A 64 -1.52 -10.28 -10.20
N PRO A 65 -2.34 -11.27 -10.61
CA PRO A 65 -3.05 -12.13 -9.68
C PRO A 65 -2.08 -12.86 -8.72
N PRO A 66 -2.37 -12.96 -7.41
CA PRO A 66 -1.50 -13.66 -6.46
C PRO A 66 -1.14 -15.09 -6.88
N ILE A 67 -2.12 -15.82 -7.43
CA ILE A 67 -1.91 -17.18 -7.94
C ILE A 67 -0.89 -17.25 -9.09
N ALA A 68 -0.89 -16.25 -9.98
CA ALA A 68 0.04 -16.17 -11.10
C ALA A 68 1.45 -15.79 -10.62
N LEU A 69 1.54 -14.90 -9.62
CA LEU A 69 2.79 -14.53 -8.97
C LEU A 69 3.46 -15.78 -8.37
N VAL A 70 2.68 -16.61 -7.65
CA VAL A 70 3.19 -17.86 -7.06
C VAL A 70 3.64 -18.84 -8.13
N ALA A 71 2.89 -19.01 -9.22
CA ALA A 71 3.31 -19.87 -10.32
C ALA A 71 4.66 -19.44 -10.93
N GLY A 72 4.90 -18.13 -11.03
CA GLY A 72 6.21 -17.60 -11.43
C GLY A 72 7.30 -17.93 -10.41
N VAL A 73 7.01 -17.77 -9.11
CA VAL A 73 7.94 -18.07 -8.02
C VAL A 73 8.29 -19.56 -7.97
N THR A 74 7.31 -20.46 -8.09
CA THR A 74 7.56 -21.91 -8.12
C THR A 74 8.38 -22.33 -9.33
N THR A 75 8.16 -21.67 -10.48
CA THR A 75 9.01 -21.85 -11.67
C THR A 75 10.46 -21.47 -11.37
N VAL A 76 10.71 -20.30 -10.79
CA VAL A 76 12.07 -19.88 -10.40
C VAL A 76 12.68 -20.84 -9.38
N LEU A 77 11.90 -21.30 -8.39
CA LEU A 77 12.37 -22.27 -7.40
C LEU A 77 12.75 -23.62 -8.02
N SER A 78 12.12 -24.03 -9.12
CA SER A 78 12.43 -25.29 -9.81
C SER A 78 13.81 -25.30 -10.48
N TRP A 79 14.40 -24.13 -10.76
CA TRP A 79 15.76 -23.99 -11.30
C TRP A 79 16.86 -24.40 -10.31
N GLU A 80 16.51 -24.72 -9.07
CA GLU A 80 17.43 -25.22 -8.05
C GLU A 80 18.31 -26.38 -8.58
N GLN A 81 17.72 -27.34 -9.31
CA GLN A 81 18.45 -28.50 -9.82
C GLN A 81 19.47 -28.12 -10.91
N ASP A 82 19.16 -27.12 -11.72
CA ASP A 82 20.06 -26.60 -12.76
C ASP A 82 21.19 -25.73 -12.18
N LEU A 83 20.98 -25.18 -10.97
CA LEU A 83 21.93 -24.34 -10.26
C LEU A 83 22.73 -25.09 -9.17
N ALA A 84 22.63 -26.42 -9.11
CA ALA A 84 23.28 -27.24 -8.09
C ALA A 84 24.80 -27.04 -8.01
N ASP A 85 25.45 -26.77 -9.14
CA ASP A 85 26.90 -26.54 -9.23
C ASP A 85 27.31 -25.09 -8.90
N THR A 86 26.34 -24.21 -8.63
CA THR A 86 26.59 -22.79 -8.36
C THR A 86 26.52 -22.48 -6.87
N PRO A 87 27.20 -21.43 -6.38
CA PRO A 87 27.09 -20.99 -4.99
C PRO A 87 25.67 -20.53 -4.59
N PHE A 88 24.74 -20.42 -5.55
CA PHE A 88 23.35 -20.04 -5.30
C PHE A 88 22.47 -21.21 -4.82
N TYR A 89 22.93 -22.46 -4.96
CA TYR A 89 22.17 -23.64 -4.51
C TYR A 89 21.81 -23.57 -3.02
N MET A 90 22.77 -23.16 -2.17
CA MET A 90 22.52 -22.97 -0.73
C MET A 90 21.47 -21.90 -0.44
N THR A 91 21.43 -20.83 -1.23
CA THR A 91 20.42 -19.77 -1.10
C THR A 91 19.02 -20.29 -1.44
N PHE A 92 18.88 -21.13 -2.49
CA PHE A 92 17.59 -21.73 -2.85
C PHE A 92 17.07 -22.68 -1.77
N GLN A 93 17.95 -23.44 -1.11
CA GLN A 93 17.56 -24.26 0.04
C GLN A 93 17.08 -23.41 1.22
N MET A 94 17.80 -22.34 1.56
CA MET A 94 17.38 -21.41 2.62
C MET A 94 16.04 -20.73 2.31
N LEU A 95 15.75 -20.47 1.02
CA LEU A 95 14.47 -19.89 0.61
C LEU A 95 13.27 -20.80 0.90
N ARG A 96 13.48 -22.12 0.86
CA ARG A 96 12.45 -23.15 1.01
C ARG A 96 12.40 -23.80 2.40
N ASP A 97 13.14 -23.29 3.37
CA ASP A 97 13.14 -23.80 4.74
C ASP A 97 11.71 -23.97 5.28
N GLU A 98 11.41 -25.17 5.77
CA GLU A 98 10.10 -25.54 6.32
C GLU A 98 9.78 -24.76 7.61
N ASN A 99 10.80 -24.35 8.37
CA ASN A 99 10.61 -23.66 9.66
C ASN A 99 10.31 -22.16 9.49
N PHE A 100 10.95 -21.51 8.52
CA PHE A 100 10.74 -20.09 8.24
C PHE A 100 10.90 -19.80 6.76
N PRO A 101 9.80 -19.78 5.99
CA PRO A 101 9.89 -19.66 4.55
C PRO A 101 10.22 -18.24 4.12
N LEU A 102 11.51 -18.01 3.84
CA LEU A 102 12.00 -16.74 3.30
C LEU A 102 11.37 -16.42 1.95
N VAL A 103 11.01 -17.44 1.16
CA VAL A 103 10.25 -17.23 -0.09
C VAL A 103 8.93 -16.52 0.17
N LEU A 104 8.19 -16.87 1.23
CA LEU A 104 6.94 -16.17 1.57
C LEU A 104 7.22 -14.71 1.93
N VAL A 105 8.26 -14.45 2.71
CA VAL A 105 8.65 -13.08 3.07
C VAL A 105 8.93 -12.24 1.83
N LEU A 106 9.65 -12.80 0.85
CA LEU A 106 9.95 -12.09 -0.41
C LEU A 106 8.70 -11.82 -1.23
N VAL A 107 7.83 -12.82 -1.40
CA VAL A 107 6.57 -12.67 -2.14
C VAL A 107 5.65 -11.65 -1.47
N TYR A 108 5.48 -11.76 -0.16
CA TYR A 108 4.71 -10.82 0.63
C TYR A 108 5.31 -9.42 0.62
N THR A 109 6.64 -9.30 0.58
CA THR A 109 7.30 -7.99 0.44
C THR A 109 6.89 -7.35 -0.88
N VAL A 110 6.95 -8.09 -1.99
CA VAL A 110 6.51 -7.62 -3.32
C VAL A 110 5.03 -7.24 -3.30
N MET A 111 4.16 -8.07 -2.74
CA MET A 111 2.73 -7.77 -2.62
C MET A 111 2.43 -6.57 -1.71
N SER A 112 3.30 -6.30 -0.73
CA SER A 112 3.15 -5.18 0.21
C SER A 112 3.64 -3.83 -0.34
N LEU A 113 4.44 -3.83 -1.40
CA LEU A 113 4.98 -2.64 -2.05
C LEU A 113 3.95 -1.54 -2.35
N PRO A 114 2.77 -1.80 -2.93
CA PRO A 114 1.81 -0.74 -3.22
C PRO A 114 1.33 -0.01 -1.97
N PHE A 115 1.13 -0.74 -0.86
CA PHE A 115 0.69 -0.18 0.42
C PHE A 115 1.79 0.65 1.08
N LEU A 116 3.02 0.10 1.11
CA LEU A 116 4.20 0.81 1.62
C LEU A 116 4.47 2.07 0.79
N TYR A 117 4.47 1.96 -0.55
CA TYR A 117 4.67 3.08 -1.45
C TYR A 117 3.65 4.18 -1.18
N ARG A 118 2.36 3.84 -1.13
CA ARG A 118 1.28 4.81 -0.96
C ARG A 118 1.40 5.58 0.35
N SER A 119 1.70 4.88 1.44
CA SER A 119 1.84 5.51 2.75
C SER A 119 3.09 6.38 2.85
N LEU A 120 4.24 5.86 2.40
CA LEU A 120 5.52 6.57 2.44
C LEU A 120 5.52 7.79 1.49
N ASP A 121 4.98 7.67 0.29
CA ASP A 121 4.87 8.80 -0.66
C ASP A 121 3.98 9.92 -0.09
N ALA A 122 2.89 9.58 0.60
CA ALA A 122 2.07 10.57 1.29
C ALA A 122 2.84 11.28 2.41
N GLY A 123 3.62 10.53 3.21
CA GLY A 123 4.49 11.10 4.25
C GLY A 123 5.57 12.01 3.68
N LEU A 124 6.21 11.60 2.58
CA LEU A 124 7.24 12.39 1.90
C LEU A 124 6.70 13.68 1.30
N ARG A 125 5.46 13.69 0.82
CA ARG A 125 4.80 14.91 0.33
C ARG A 125 4.37 15.86 1.45
N ALA A 126 4.13 15.34 2.65
CA ALA A 126 3.71 16.13 3.80
C ALA A 126 4.86 16.86 4.50
N VAL A 127 6.11 16.48 4.21
CA VAL A 127 7.31 17.00 4.86
C VAL A 127 8.19 17.68 3.81
N ASP A 128 8.72 18.87 4.12
CA ASP A 128 9.69 19.58 3.26
C ASP A 128 11.07 18.92 3.30
N LEU A 129 11.16 17.72 2.72
CA LEU A 129 12.31 16.83 2.79
C LEU A 129 13.60 17.52 2.31
N ARG A 130 13.49 18.33 1.26
CA ARG A 130 14.65 19.05 0.70
C ARG A 130 15.25 20.03 1.71
N THR A 131 14.40 20.81 2.37
CA THR A 131 14.81 21.79 3.39
C THR A 131 15.45 21.11 4.59
N LEU A 132 14.86 20.01 5.08
CA LEU A 132 15.41 19.21 6.18
C LEU A 132 16.80 18.64 5.85
N VAL A 133 16.99 18.17 4.62
CA VAL A 133 18.26 17.61 4.17
C VAL A 133 19.33 18.69 3.99
N GLU A 134 18.97 19.86 3.46
CA GLU A 134 19.88 21.01 3.32
C GLU A 134 20.29 21.58 4.69
N ALA A 135 19.37 21.62 5.66
CA ALA A 135 19.66 22.01 7.04
C ALA A 135 20.59 21.00 7.73
N ALA A 136 20.31 19.70 7.60
CA ALA A 136 21.15 18.65 8.20
C ALA A 136 22.57 18.64 7.63
N ARG A 137 22.72 18.85 6.31
CA ARG A 137 24.05 18.97 5.68
C ARG A 137 24.79 20.23 6.10
N SER A 138 24.09 21.36 6.28
CA SER A 138 24.68 22.59 6.81
C SER A 138 25.22 22.42 8.24
N LEU A 139 24.62 21.49 9.01
CA LEU A 139 25.09 21.09 10.35
C LEU A 139 26.18 19.98 10.32
N GLY A 140 26.68 19.60 9.14
CA GLY A 140 27.74 18.60 8.99
C GLY A 140 27.28 17.14 9.06
N ALA A 141 25.98 16.86 9.01
CA ALA A 141 25.48 15.48 9.04
C ALA A 141 25.82 14.73 7.74
N SER A 142 26.32 13.50 7.89
CA SER A 142 26.52 12.56 6.78
C SER A 142 25.18 12.05 6.21
N ARG A 143 25.17 11.53 4.98
CA ARG A 143 23.95 11.04 4.31
C ARG A 143 23.21 9.98 5.14
N LEU A 144 23.94 9.07 5.76
CA LEU A 144 23.36 8.00 6.58
C LEU A 144 22.79 8.54 7.89
N GLN A 145 23.47 9.51 8.52
CA GLN A 145 22.94 10.23 9.68
C GLN A 145 21.67 11.01 9.32
N THR A 146 21.66 11.73 8.19
CA THR A 146 20.46 12.46 7.73
C THR A 146 19.29 11.49 7.54
N LEU A 147 19.52 10.32 6.94
CA LEU A 147 18.46 9.33 6.75
C LEU A 147 17.87 8.87 8.08
N TRP A 148 18.70 8.35 8.99
CA TRP A 148 18.23 7.71 10.23
C TRP A 148 17.84 8.68 11.34
N GLN A 149 18.50 9.83 11.45
CA GLN A 149 18.28 10.79 12.55
C GLN A 149 17.32 11.91 12.17
N VAL A 150 17.14 12.22 10.87
CA VAL A 150 16.28 13.32 10.43
C VAL A 150 15.10 12.81 9.64
N ILE A 151 15.32 12.02 8.58
CA ILE A 151 14.24 11.64 7.67
C ILE A 151 13.31 10.60 8.29
N VAL A 152 13.85 9.48 8.79
CA VAL A 152 13.05 8.37 9.35
C VAL A 152 12.16 8.82 10.51
N PRO A 153 12.63 9.62 11.50
CA PRO A 153 11.77 10.10 12.60
C PRO A 153 10.64 11.02 12.12
N ASN A 154 10.87 11.83 11.09
CA ASN A 154 9.84 12.68 10.49
C ASN A 154 8.82 11.87 9.68
N LEU A 155 9.23 10.75 9.10
CA LEU A 155 8.35 9.83 8.37
C LEU A 155 7.69 8.77 9.24
N ARG A 156 7.86 8.79 10.57
CA ARG A 156 7.38 7.74 11.48
C ARG A 156 5.89 7.40 11.30
N THR A 157 5.05 8.40 11.09
CA THR A 157 3.60 8.22 10.93
C THR A 157 3.28 7.49 9.62
N ALA A 158 4.02 7.81 8.55
CA ALA A 158 3.89 7.13 7.27
C ALA A 158 4.48 5.71 7.30
N VAL A 159 5.60 5.52 8.01
CA VAL A 159 6.19 4.19 8.24
C VAL A 159 5.22 3.28 8.99
N VAL A 160 4.61 3.77 10.08
CA VAL A 160 3.61 3.01 10.85
C VAL A 160 2.36 2.74 10.01
N GLY A 161 1.86 3.74 9.28
CA GLY A 161 0.71 3.57 8.39
C GLY A 161 0.95 2.49 7.32
N GLY A 162 2.12 2.52 6.68
CA GLY A 162 2.53 1.51 5.71
C GLY A 162 2.68 0.13 6.36
N ALA A 163 3.34 0.05 7.52
CA ALA A 163 3.54 -1.20 8.24
C ALA A 163 2.21 -1.86 8.65
N VAL A 164 1.23 -1.10 9.13
CA VAL A 164 -0.09 -1.60 9.51
C VAL A 164 -0.85 -2.14 8.29
N LEU A 165 -0.83 -1.41 7.16
CA LEU A 165 -1.48 -1.87 5.93
C LEU A 165 -0.82 -3.14 5.38
N SER A 166 0.51 -3.20 5.39
CA SER A 166 1.25 -4.40 4.99
C SER A 166 0.97 -5.58 5.92
N LEU A 167 0.91 -5.35 7.23
CA LEU A 167 0.58 -6.39 8.20
C LEU A 167 -0.83 -6.94 7.96
N ALA A 168 -1.80 -6.04 7.76
CA ALA A 168 -3.19 -6.42 7.48
C ALA A 168 -3.29 -7.27 6.21
N MET A 169 -2.55 -6.89 5.16
CA MET A 169 -2.48 -7.67 3.92
C MET A 169 -1.87 -9.06 4.17
N VAL A 170 -0.71 -9.15 4.83
CA VAL A 170 -0.05 -10.44 5.09
C VAL A 170 -0.89 -11.37 5.97
N LEU A 171 -1.57 -10.83 6.99
CA LEU A 171 -2.46 -11.62 7.84
C LEU A 171 -3.69 -12.13 7.09
N GLY A 172 -4.14 -11.40 6.08
CA GLY A 172 -5.28 -11.77 5.22
C GLY A 172 -4.89 -12.65 4.03
N GLU A 173 -3.61 -12.83 3.75
CA GLU A 173 -3.16 -13.56 2.56
C GLU A 173 -3.19 -15.07 2.80
N TYR A 174 -3.94 -15.77 1.94
CA TYR A 174 -4.17 -17.21 2.01
C TYR A 174 -3.58 -17.93 0.80
N THR A 175 -3.82 -17.39 -0.40
CA THR A 175 -3.58 -18.07 -1.68
C THR A 175 -2.10 -18.42 -1.88
N VAL A 176 -1.21 -17.48 -1.58
CA VAL A 176 0.24 -17.71 -1.72
C VAL A 176 0.73 -18.81 -0.80
N ALA A 177 0.36 -18.73 0.48
CA ALA A 177 0.80 -19.71 1.47
C ALA A 177 0.23 -21.10 1.21
N SER A 178 -1.05 -21.21 0.85
CA SER A 178 -1.69 -22.50 0.59
C SER A 178 -1.07 -23.22 -0.60
N VAL A 179 -0.75 -22.48 -1.68
CA VAL A 179 -0.14 -23.06 -2.90
C VAL A 179 1.30 -23.51 -2.65
N LEU A 180 2.04 -22.75 -1.84
CA LEU A 180 3.40 -23.12 -1.43
C LEU A 180 3.42 -24.14 -0.27
N SER A 181 2.26 -24.66 0.13
CA SER A 181 2.12 -25.67 1.20
C SER A 181 2.61 -25.22 2.59
N TYR A 182 2.55 -23.92 2.88
CA TYR A 182 2.81 -23.39 4.22
C TYR A 182 1.50 -23.12 4.97
N ARG A 183 1.53 -23.25 6.30
CA ARG A 183 0.33 -23.15 7.16
C ARG A 183 0.36 -21.96 8.13
N PRO A 184 0.40 -20.70 7.64
CA PRO A 184 0.13 -19.54 8.47
C PRO A 184 -1.33 -19.54 8.96
N PHE A 185 -1.65 -18.64 9.88
CA PHE A 185 -2.98 -18.55 10.50
C PHE A 185 -4.14 -18.45 9.49
N SER A 186 -3.95 -17.73 8.38
CA SER A 186 -4.94 -17.60 7.31
C SER A 186 -5.29 -18.94 6.65
N VAL A 187 -4.31 -19.83 6.46
CA VAL A 187 -4.50 -21.18 5.89
C VAL A 187 -5.12 -22.10 6.93
N TRP A 188 -4.60 -22.09 8.16
CA TRP A 188 -5.16 -22.87 9.27
C TRP A 188 -6.64 -22.57 9.52
N MET A 189 -7.06 -21.30 9.42
CA MET A 189 -8.45 -20.89 9.58
C MET A 189 -9.37 -21.49 8.51
N VAL A 190 -8.87 -21.70 7.28
CA VAL A 190 -9.66 -22.30 6.19
C VAL A 190 -9.70 -23.81 6.34
N GLU A 191 -8.58 -24.45 6.70
CA GLU A 191 -8.49 -25.90 6.92
C GLU A 191 -9.45 -26.37 8.03
N ILE A 192 -9.60 -25.58 9.10
CA ILE A 192 -10.55 -25.92 10.18
C ILE A 192 -12.02 -25.73 9.76
N LYS A 193 -12.26 -24.99 8.67
CA LYS A 193 -13.58 -24.67 8.13
C LYS A 193 -14.11 -25.71 7.14
N ASP A 194 -13.26 -26.61 6.64
CA ASP A 194 -13.61 -27.63 5.65
C ASP A 194 -14.54 -28.73 6.18
N SER A 195 -15.03 -28.60 7.42
CA SER A 195 -16.12 -29.44 7.95
C SER A 195 -17.49 -29.08 7.35
N GLU A 196 -17.71 -27.90 6.76
CA GLU A 196 -18.97 -27.54 6.08
C GLU A 196 -18.78 -26.51 4.93
N ALA A 197 -18.15 -26.95 3.83
CA ALA A 197 -17.85 -26.11 2.65
C ALA A 197 -19.06 -25.36 2.05
N GLN A 198 -20.28 -25.89 2.22
CA GLN A 198 -21.50 -25.32 1.66
C GLN A 198 -21.94 -24.01 2.35
N LEU A 199 -21.62 -23.84 3.64
CA LEU A 199 -21.91 -22.62 4.41
C LEU A 199 -20.99 -21.46 4.03
N SER A 200 -19.73 -21.76 3.67
CA SER A 200 -18.75 -20.74 3.28
C SER A 200 -19.09 -20.10 1.93
N VAL A 201 -19.55 -20.90 0.96
CA VAL A 201 -19.98 -20.42 -0.36
C VAL A 201 -21.24 -19.55 -0.24
N ALA A 202 -22.23 -19.99 0.54
CA ALA A 202 -23.46 -19.22 0.78
C ALA A 202 -23.18 -17.87 1.46
N ALA A 203 -22.29 -17.85 2.46
CA ALA A 203 -21.89 -16.62 3.15
C ALA A 203 -21.14 -15.64 2.22
N ALA A 204 -20.27 -16.14 1.35
CA ALA A 204 -19.54 -15.31 0.38
C ALA A 204 -20.49 -14.66 -0.65
N MET A 205 -21.46 -15.43 -1.17
CA MET A 205 -22.49 -14.90 -2.08
C MET A 205 -23.36 -13.83 -1.39
N LEU A 206 -23.72 -14.04 -0.12
CA LEU A 206 -24.50 -13.08 0.64
C LEU A 206 -23.72 -11.78 0.91
N SER A 207 -22.44 -11.88 1.31
CA SER A 207 -21.60 -10.71 1.52
C SER A 207 -21.40 -9.90 0.25
N LEU A 208 -21.24 -10.57 -0.90
CA LEU A 208 -21.10 -9.91 -2.20
C LEU A 208 -22.35 -9.10 -2.55
N LEU A 209 -23.54 -9.69 -2.37
CA LEU A 209 -24.82 -9.02 -2.62
C LEU A 209 -25.05 -7.82 -1.68
N ILE A 210 -24.68 -7.95 -0.40
CA ILE A 210 -24.79 -6.86 0.58
C ILE A 210 -23.84 -5.72 0.23
N THR A 211 -22.58 -6.01 -0.12
CA THR A 211 -21.61 -4.98 -0.52
C THR A 211 -22.08 -4.25 -1.77
N TRP A 212 -22.59 -4.98 -2.77
CA TRP A 212 -23.15 -4.37 -3.98
C TRP A 212 -24.35 -3.47 -3.67
N GLY A 213 -25.28 -3.95 -2.84
CA GLY A 213 -26.44 -3.19 -2.39
C GLY A 213 -26.05 -1.91 -1.64
N LEU A 214 -25.06 -1.99 -0.75
CA LEU A 214 -24.57 -0.84 0.02
C LEU A 214 -23.86 0.19 -0.87
N LEU A 215 -23.06 -0.26 -1.84
CA LEU A 215 -22.41 0.62 -2.82
C LEU A 215 -23.43 1.33 -3.72
N LEU A 216 -24.47 0.63 -4.17
CA LEU A 216 -25.57 1.23 -4.95
C LEU A 216 -26.39 2.22 -4.10
N LEU A 217 -26.62 1.91 -2.83
CA LEU A 217 -27.30 2.81 -1.90
C LEU A 217 -26.47 4.06 -1.62
N LEU A 218 -25.16 3.92 -1.38
CA LEU A 218 -24.26 5.05 -1.15
C LEU A 218 -24.13 5.93 -2.40
N THR A 219 -24.01 5.34 -3.59
CA THR A 219 -23.92 6.12 -4.85
C THR A 219 -25.21 6.87 -5.16
N THR A 220 -26.38 6.32 -4.83
CA THR A 220 -27.68 7.03 -5.00
C THR A 220 -27.91 8.11 -3.92
N LEU A 221 -27.51 7.87 -2.66
CA LEU A 221 -27.65 8.84 -1.57
C LEU A 221 -26.62 9.99 -1.62
N VAL A 222 -25.39 9.72 -2.07
CA VAL A 222 -24.32 10.72 -2.22
C VAL A 222 -24.42 11.42 -3.58
N GLY A 223 -24.78 10.68 -4.64
CA GLY A 223 -24.98 11.23 -5.99
C GLY A 223 -26.14 12.24 -6.11
N GLY A 224 -27.12 12.18 -5.20
CA GLY A 224 -28.21 13.16 -5.11
C GLY A 224 -27.80 14.55 -4.63
N ARG A 225 -26.60 14.73 -4.05
CA ARG A 225 -26.14 16.03 -3.50
C ARG A 225 -25.08 16.75 -4.35
N GLY A 226 -24.65 16.17 -5.47
CA GLY A 226 -23.57 16.70 -6.31
C GLY A 226 -23.99 17.61 -7.48
N ARG A 227 -25.26 18.03 -7.59
CA ARG A 227 -25.76 18.77 -8.78
C ARG A 227 -26.11 20.25 -8.55
N ARG A 228 -25.56 20.91 -7.53
CA ARG A 228 -25.68 22.37 -7.35
C ARG A 228 -24.44 23.00 -6.71
N ARG A 229 -23.49 23.43 -7.55
CA ARG A 229 -22.82 24.74 -7.48
C ARG A 229 -21.97 24.93 -8.74
N ARG A 230 -22.63 25.26 -9.85
CA ARG A 230 -22.02 26.22 -10.79
C ARG A 230 -22.11 27.56 -10.07
N THR A 231 -20.99 28.07 -9.58
CA THR A 231 -20.88 29.48 -9.22
C THR A 231 -21.28 30.31 -10.44
N PRO A 232 -22.20 31.28 -10.32
CA PRO A 232 -22.32 32.32 -11.32
C PRO A 232 -20.94 32.97 -11.44
N VAL A 233 -20.39 33.00 -12.65
CA VAL A 233 -19.32 33.93 -12.96
C VAL A 233 -19.85 35.32 -12.63
N ASP A 234 -19.14 36.04 -11.77
CA ASP A 234 -19.42 37.41 -11.39
C ASP A 234 -19.42 38.30 -12.65
N SER A 235 -20.61 38.55 -13.20
CA SER A 235 -20.83 39.52 -14.27
C SER A 235 -20.85 40.96 -13.77
N GLY A 236 -20.58 41.20 -12.47
CA GLY A 236 -20.59 42.53 -11.86
C GLY A 236 -19.33 43.37 -12.10
N ARG A 237 -18.31 42.83 -12.77
CA ARG A 237 -17.08 43.56 -13.10
C ARG A 237 -17.12 44.28 -14.46
N ASP A 238 -17.88 43.75 -15.43
CA ASP A 238 -18.08 44.40 -16.74
C ASP A 238 -19.03 45.61 -16.66
N ASP A 239 -19.99 45.60 -15.74
CA ASP A 239 -20.92 46.72 -15.58
C ASP A 239 -20.26 47.94 -14.95
N ARG A 240 -19.26 47.76 -14.09
CA ARG A 240 -18.51 48.88 -13.50
C ARG A 240 -17.55 49.53 -14.49
N GLU A 241 -16.89 48.74 -15.34
CA GLU A 241 -16.05 49.29 -16.42
C GLU A 241 -16.89 49.97 -17.50
N SER A 242 -18.10 49.48 -17.81
CA SER A 242 -18.96 50.12 -18.82
C SER A 242 -19.60 51.43 -18.35
N LEU A 243 -19.85 51.59 -17.05
CA LEU A 243 -20.33 52.85 -16.47
C LEU A 243 -19.21 53.91 -16.37
N ASP A 244 -18.02 53.50 -15.92
CA ASP A 244 -16.84 54.40 -15.86
C ASP A 244 -16.40 54.87 -17.27
N ASN A 245 -16.48 53.98 -18.26
CA ASN A 245 -16.17 54.31 -19.66
C ASN A 245 -17.28 55.15 -20.34
N ARG A 246 -18.50 55.19 -19.78
CA ARG A 246 -19.58 56.09 -20.24
C ARG A 246 -19.46 57.49 -19.63
N GLU A 247 -19.14 57.60 -18.34
CA GLU A 247 -18.91 58.91 -17.70
C GLU A 247 -17.69 59.63 -18.28
N SER A 248 -16.59 58.90 -18.53
CA SER A 248 -15.39 59.49 -19.14
C SER A 248 -15.60 59.96 -20.59
N ARG A 249 -16.53 59.35 -21.34
CA ARG A 249 -16.92 59.80 -22.69
C ARG A 249 -17.84 61.02 -22.66
N ASP A 250 -18.73 61.12 -21.67
CA ASP A 250 -19.63 62.28 -21.55
C ASP A 250 -18.88 63.55 -21.10
N ASN A 251 -17.94 63.41 -20.15
CA ASN A 251 -17.07 64.52 -19.74
C ASN A 251 -16.13 65.01 -20.85
N ARG A 252 -15.72 64.11 -21.76
CA ARG A 252 -14.91 64.48 -22.93
C ARG A 252 -15.71 65.21 -24.02
N LYS A 253 -17.03 65.05 -24.06
CA LYS A 253 -17.90 65.81 -24.99
C LYS A 253 -18.23 67.21 -24.48
N LYS A 254 -18.36 67.41 -23.16
CA LYS A 254 -18.60 68.73 -22.55
C LYS A 254 -17.40 69.69 -22.58
N THR A 255 -16.19 69.18 -22.85
CA THR A 255 -14.95 69.98 -22.89
C THR A 255 -14.56 70.42 -24.31
N VAL A 256 -15.32 70.03 -25.33
CA VAL A 256 -15.05 70.35 -26.75
C VAL A 256 -16.25 71.05 -27.41
N SER A 257 -17.07 71.76 -26.63
CA SER A 257 -18.11 72.67 -27.12
C SER A 257 -17.97 74.03 -26.45
#